data_AF-A0A835RL21-F1
#
_entry.id   AF-A0A835RL21-F1
#
_cell.length_a   1.000
_cell.length_b   1.000
_cell.length_c   1.000
_cell.angle_alpha   90.00
_cell.angle_beta   90.00
_cell.angle_gamma   90.00
#
_symmetry.space_group_name_H-M   'P 1'
#
loop_
_entity.id
_entity.type
_entity.pdbx_description
1 polymer ?
#
loop_
_entity_poly.entity_id
_entity_poly.type
_entity_poly.pdbx_seq_one_letter_code
_entity_poly.pdbx_strand_id
1 'polypeptide(L)'
;MATTATTQNQGYDTQDCAKSNVGLPALEISAAFPQATPATLFPPIASDYYQFDDLLNSEERSLRKRVREVMEKEVAPIMAEYWEKAEFPFHVIPKLAALNVAGGTMKGYGCPGLSIIGSAVAMAELARVDASCSTFVLVHSSLAMLTIGLCGSDVQKEKYLPSLARFDTVACWALTEPDYGSDASSLSTTATKVFVPEEDRLPGVNSFQDTNKVLAVSRVMVALATNRHINGCVRHVPQERKQFGAPLAAFQINQEKLVRMLGNIQAMLLVGWRLCKLYESGKMTPGHASLGKAWNSSKARETVSLGRELLGGNGILADFLVAKAFCDLEPIYSYEGTYEINSMVTGREITGFASFKPALLGKVSRL
;
A
#
# COMPACT_ATOMS: atom_id res chain seq x y z
N MET A 1 -22.15 51.07 -26.27
CA MET A 1 -20.88 51.00 -25.51
C MET A 1 -21.03 49.90 -24.48
N ALA A 2 -20.56 48.70 -24.80
CA ALA A 2 -20.34 47.61 -23.86
C ALA A 2 -19.32 46.69 -24.54
N THR A 3 -18.06 46.89 -24.20
CA THR A 3 -16.90 46.17 -24.71
C THR A 3 -16.84 44.78 -24.09
N THR A 4 -16.91 43.76 -24.93
CA THR A 4 -16.55 42.37 -24.66
C THR A 4 -15.05 42.26 -24.45
N ALA A 5 -14.63 41.83 -23.26
CA ALA A 5 -13.26 41.45 -22.97
C ALA A 5 -13.10 39.94 -23.21
N THR A 6 -12.51 39.58 -24.35
CA THR A 6 -11.96 38.26 -24.64
C THR A 6 -10.59 38.14 -23.99
N THR A 7 -10.49 37.38 -22.91
CA THR A 7 -9.20 36.96 -22.34
C THR A 7 -8.65 35.81 -23.18
N GLN A 8 -7.54 36.07 -23.88
CA GLN A 8 -6.76 35.06 -24.58
C GLN A 8 -6.13 34.09 -23.58
N ASN A 9 -6.36 32.80 -23.82
CA ASN A 9 -5.70 31.69 -23.14
C ASN A 9 -4.25 31.63 -23.65
N GLN A 10 -3.30 32.12 -22.88
CA GLN A 10 -1.87 31.86 -23.12
C GLN A 10 -1.56 30.45 -22.64
N GLY A 11 -1.09 29.60 -23.56
CA GLY A 11 -0.66 28.25 -23.26
C GLY A 11 0.48 28.25 -22.24
N TYR A 12 0.33 27.41 -21.22
CA TYR A 12 1.44 27.08 -20.33
C TYR A 12 2.41 26.18 -21.09
N ASP A 13 3.49 26.79 -21.56
CA ASP A 13 4.65 26.11 -22.12
C ASP A 13 5.39 25.40 -20.97
N THR A 14 5.30 24.06 -20.93
CA THR A 14 5.92 23.21 -19.91
C THR A 14 7.39 22.94 -20.23
N GLN A 15 8.20 23.99 -20.29
CA GLN A 15 9.66 23.91 -20.41
C GLN A 15 10.35 24.94 -19.50
N ASP A 16 10.44 24.67 -18.19
CA ASP A 16 11.58 25.09 -17.34
C ASP A 16 11.32 24.75 -15.85
N CYS A 17 11.26 23.45 -15.51
CA CYS A 17 11.28 23.01 -14.11
C CYS A 17 12.62 22.34 -13.73
N ALA A 18 13.74 22.89 -14.22
CA ALA A 18 15.07 22.36 -13.89
C ALA A 18 16.16 23.42 -13.98
N LYS A 19 16.11 24.47 -13.16
CA LYS A 19 17.28 25.32 -12.90
C LYS A 19 17.37 25.62 -11.41
N SER A 20 18.19 24.82 -10.70
CA SER A 20 18.82 25.32 -9.48
C SER A 20 19.57 26.62 -9.83
N ASN A 21 19.67 27.58 -8.91
CA ASN A 21 20.30 28.90 -9.14
C ASN A 21 21.80 28.83 -9.57
N VAL A 22 22.37 27.65 -9.76
CA VAL A 22 23.76 27.40 -10.16
C VAL A 22 23.87 26.57 -11.45
N GLY A 23 22.77 26.03 -12.00
CA GLY A 23 22.76 25.32 -13.30
C GLY A 23 23.62 24.05 -13.37
N LEU A 24 24.13 23.56 -12.24
CA LEU A 24 24.93 22.33 -12.15
C LEU A 24 24.04 21.15 -11.75
N PRO A 25 24.30 19.94 -12.29
CA PRO A 25 23.60 18.73 -11.86
C PRO A 25 23.90 18.38 -10.40
N ALA A 26 23.01 17.60 -9.78
CA ALA A 26 23.27 17.03 -8.45
C ALA A 26 24.52 16.13 -8.49
N LEU A 27 25.26 16.09 -7.38
CA LEU A 27 26.42 15.21 -7.24
C LEU A 27 25.97 13.76 -7.17
N GLU A 28 26.63 12.88 -7.92
CA GLU A 28 26.43 11.43 -7.85
C GLU A 28 26.52 10.91 -6.41
N ILE A 29 25.57 10.06 -5.99
CA ILE A 29 25.47 9.59 -4.59
C ILE A 29 26.75 8.87 -4.14
N SER A 30 27.36 8.08 -5.04
CA SER A 30 28.61 7.37 -4.76
C SER A 30 29.77 8.32 -4.42
N ALA A 31 29.77 9.53 -5.00
CA ALA A 31 30.73 10.58 -4.68
C ALA A 31 30.32 11.41 -3.45
N ALA A 32 29.03 11.72 -3.32
CA ALA A 32 28.50 12.51 -2.21
C ALA A 32 28.56 11.77 -0.86
N PHE A 33 28.30 10.45 -0.87
CA PHE A 33 28.26 9.62 0.32
C PHE A 33 28.81 8.21 0.06
N PRO A 34 30.15 8.04 -0.05
CA PRO A 34 30.76 6.76 -0.41
C PRO A 34 30.67 5.68 0.67
N GLN A 35 30.20 6.01 1.88
CA GLN A 35 30.16 5.07 3.01
C GLN A 35 28.90 4.21 3.07
N ALA A 36 27.87 4.48 2.28
CA ALA A 36 26.67 3.66 2.29
C ALA A 36 26.06 3.51 0.89
N THR A 37 25.45 2.36 0.69
CA THR A 37 24.83 1.97 -0.57
C THR A 37 23.41 2.55 -0.67
N PRO A 38 23.06 3.27 -1.76
CA PRO A 38 21.69 3.74 -2.00
C PRO A 38 20.74 2.57 -2.32
N ALA A 39 19.44 2.81 -2.21
CA ALA A 39 18.40 1.81 -2.44
C ALA A 39 18.28 1.34 -3.91
N THR A 40 18.96 2.01 -4.84
CA THR A 40 19.08 1.55 -6.23
C THR A 40 19.76 0.18 -6.32
N LEU A 41 20.68 -0.12 -5.40
CA LEU A 41 21.15 -1.48 -5.13
C LEU A 41 20.41 -2.01 -3.91
N PHE A 42 19.26 -2.64 -4.16
CA PHE A 42 18.32 -2.95 -3.10
C PHE A 42 18.94 -3.94 -2.08
N PRO A 43 18.86 -3.63 -0.77
CA PRO A 43 19.54 -4.41 0.26
C PRO A 43 18.98 -5.82 0.45
N PRO A 44 19.83 -6.79 0.85
CA PRO A 44 19.42 -8.16 1.09
C PRO A 44 18.40 -8.25 2.22
N ILE A 45 17.57 -9.30 2.19
CA ILE A 45 16.59 -9.53 3.25
C ILE A 45 17.27 -9.99 4.53
N ALA A 46 17.19 -9.17 5.56
CA ALA A 46 17.72 -9.48 6.89
C ALA A 46 16.67 -9.37 8.00
N SER A 47 15.41 -9.18 7.60
CA SER A 47 14.26 -8.99 8.48
C SER A 47 13.44 -10.26 8.71
N ASP A 48 13.70 -11.33 7.96
CA ASP A 48 13.03 -12.61 8.13
C ASP A 48 13.71 -13.42 9.24
N TYR A 49 13.46 -13.02 10.50
CA TYR A 49 14.20 -13.50 11.66
C TYR A 49 13.52 -14.70 12.32
N TYR A 50 12.19 -14.78 12.25
CA TYR A 50 11.39 -15.92 12.72
C TYR A 50 11.08 -16.94 11.63
N GLN A 51 11.87 -16.96 10.56
CA GLN A 51 11.80 -18.00 9.51
C GLN A 51 10.40 -18.11 8.90
N PHE A 52 9.85 -16.98 8.45
CA PHE A 52 8.52 -16.89 7.86
C PHE A 52 8.31 -17.84 6.68
N ASP A 53 9.38 -18.21 5.98
CA ASP A 53 9.35 -19.20 4.90
C ASP A 53 8.85 -20.59 5.36
N ASP A 54 8.98 -20.94 6.65
CA ASP A 54 8.44 -22.19 7.20
C ASP A 54 6.91 -22.20 7.25
N LEU A 55 6.30 -21.01 7.25
CA LEU A 55 4.85 -20.82 7.26
C LEU A 55 4.23 -20.79 5.85
N LEU A 56 5.08 -20.87 4.82
CA LEU A 56 4.71 -20.79 3.40
C LEU A 56 4.88 -22.15 2.72
N ASN A 57 4.02 -22.45 1.76
CA ASN A 57 4.23 -23.59 0.87
C ASN A 57 5.26 -23.26 -0.25
N SER A 58 5.61 -24.26 -1.06
CA SER A 58 6.61 -24.10 -2.14
C SER A 58 6.19 -23.09 -3.21
N GLU A 59 4.91 -23.02 -3.57
CA GLU A 59 4.39 -22.09 -4.57
C GLU A 59 4.44 -20.64 -4.05
N GLU A 60 4.05 -20.44 -2.80
CA GLU A 60 4.10 -19.14 -2.10
C GLU A 60 5.54 -18.64 -1.97
N ARG A 61 6.49 -19.51 -1.61
CA ARG A 61 7.92 -19.16 -1.57
C ARG A 61 8.47 -18.81 -2.95
N SER A 62 8.10 -19.57 -3.98
CA SER A 62 8.50 -19.30 -5.36
C SER A 62 7.96 -17.95 -5.85
N LEU A 63 6.68 -17.68 -5.58
CA LEU A 63 6.04 -16.39 -5.88
C LEU A 63 6.73 -15.23 -5.16
N ARG A 64 6.98 -15.37 -3.86
CA ARG A 64 7.70 -14.39 -3.04
C ARG A 64 9.04 -14.01 -3.67
N LYS A 65 9.84 -15.01 -4.04
CA LYS A 65 11.15 -14.82 -4.66
C LYS A 65 11.04 -14.13 -6.02
N ARG A 66 10.12 -14.57 -6.87
CA ARG A 66 9.90 -13.99 -8.20
C ARG A 66 9.50 -12.51 -8.14
N VAL A 67 8.55 -12.15 -7.27
CA VAL A 67 8.12 -10.75 -7.10
C VAL A 67 9.29 -9.91 -6.59
N ARG A 68 10.05 -10.40 -5.62
CA ARG A 68 11.23 -9.72 -5.09
C ARG A 68 12.24 -9.41 -6.18
N GLU A 69 12.65 -10.41 -6.94
CA GLU A 69 13.69 -10.27 -7.97
C GLU A 69 13.30 -9.24 -9.03
N VAL A 70 12.03 -9.23 -9.46
CA VAL A 70 11.53 -8.24 -10.42
C VAL A 70 11.51 -6.83 -9.82
N MET A 71 11.03 -6.66 -8.60
CA MET A 71 10.95 -5.34 -7.97
C MET A 71 12.34 -4.75 -7.70
N GLU A 72 13.27 -5.55 -7.18
CA GLU A 72 14.66 -5.12 -6.94
C GLU A 72 15.39 -4.76 -8.24
N LYS A 73 15.11 -5.49 -9.32
CA LYS A 73 15.79 -5.27 -10.60
C LYS A 73 15.18 -4.14 -11.43
N GLU A 74 13.85 -4.06 -11.49
CA GLU A 74 13.15 -3.22 -12.47
C GLU A 74 12.55 -1.95 -11.84
N VAL A 75 12.35 -1.90 -10.51
CA VAL A 75 11.71 -0.76 -9.83
C VAL A 75 12.68 -0.02 -8.90
N ALA A 76 13.45 -0.73 -8.09
CA ALA A 76 14.39 -0.09 -7.15
C ALA A 76 15.36 0.92 -7.81
N PRO A 77 15.90 0.67 -9.02
CA PRO A 77 16.82 1.62 -9.66
C PRO A 77 16.18 2.95 -10.09
N ILE A 78 14.85 3.00 -10.26
CA ILE A 78 14.15 4.17 -10.82
C ILE A 78 13.20 4.84 -9.83
N MET A 79 12.83 4.17 -8.73
CA MET A 79 11.75 4.61 -7.85
C MET A 79 11.97 5.98 -7.22
N ALA A 80 13.22 6.36 -6.90
CA ALA A 80 13.51 7.63 -6.26
C ALA A 80 13.22 8.81 -7.20
N GLU A 81 13.59 8.70 -8.48
CA GLU A 81 13.35 9.72 -9.49
C GLU A 81 11.84 9.92 -9.74
N TYR A 82 11.10 8.83 -9.96
CA TYR A 82 9.67 8.89 -10.21
C TYR A 82 8.88 9.40 -9.01
N TRP A 83 9.28 9.00 -7.80
CA TRP A 83 8.66 9.46 -6.56
C TRP A 83 8.86 10.96 -6.35
N GLU A 84 10.07 11.47 -6.57
CA GLU A 84 10.38 12.90 -6.48
C GLU A 84 9.59 13.73 -7.50
N LYS A 85 9.44 13.23 -8.73
CA LYS A 85 8.67 13.89 -9.79
C LYS A 85 7.16 13.76 -9.64
N ALA A 86 6.68 12.93 -8.71
CA ALA A 86 5.30 12.51 -8.61
C ALA A 86 4.74 11.96 -9.94
N GLU A 87 5.57 11.23 -10.69
CA GLU A 87 5.22 10.58 -11.96
C GLU A 87 5.04 9.06 -11.75
N PHE A 88 4.20 8.41 -12.57
CA PHE A 88 4.05 6.96 -12.54
C PHE A 88 4.91 6.29 -13.62
N PRO A 89 5.72 5.26 -13.28
CA PRO A 89 6.57 4.56 -14.24
C PRO A 89 5.77 3.59 -15.11
N PHE A 90 5.01 4.09 -16.09
CA PHE A 90 4.14 3.26 -16.95
C PHE A 90 4.87 2.11 -17.66
N HIS A 91 6.16 2.26 -17.96
CA HIS A 91 6.99 1.21 -18.57
C HIS A 91 7.22 -0.02 -17.66
N VAL A 92 6.92 0.09 -16.35
CA VAL A 92 6.97 -1.01 -15.38
C VAL A 92 5.71 -1.88 -15.44
N ILE A 93 4.59 -1.39 -15.96
CA ILE A 93 3.31 -2.14 -16.00
C ILE A 93 3.47 -3.52 -16.67
N PRO A 94 4.12 -3.67 -17.84
CA PRO A 94 4.33 -5.00 -18.43
C PRO A 94 5.14 -5.96 -17.55
N LYS A 95 6.06 -5.43 -16.72
CA LYS A 95 6.84 -6.22 -15.76
C LYS A 95 5.94 -6.70 -14.61
N LEU A 96 5.06 -5.84 -14.11
CA LEU A 96 4.05 -6.21 -13.10
C LEU A 96 3.04 -7.22 -13.65
N ALA A 97 2.65 -7.09 -14.92
CA ALA A 97 1.79 -8.07 -15.60
C ALA A 97 2.44 -9.45 -15.66
N ALA A 98 3.72 -9.52 -16.01
CA ALA A 98 4.46 -10.79 -16.08
C ALA A 98 4.60 -11.51 -14.74
N LEU A 99 4.42 -10.82 -13.61
CA LEU A 99 4.36 -11.45 -12.29
C LEU A 99 3.11 -12.32 -12.12
N ASN A 100 2.06 -12.09 -12.91
CA ASN A 100 0.78 -12.80 -12.82
C ASN A 100 0.20 -12.76 -11.39
N VAL A 101 0.10 -11.55 -10.83
CA VAL A 101 -0.41 -11.29 -9.48
C VAL A 101 -1.76 -10.54 -9.47
N ALA A 102 -2.07 -9.81 -10.56
CA ALA A 102 -3.38 -9.17 -10.72
C ALA A 102 -4.48 -10.22 -10.83
N GLY A 103 -5.60 -10.00 -10.14
CA GLY A 103 -6.66 -10.98 -9.94
C GLY A 103 -6.50 -11.82 -8.68
N GLY A 104 -5.33 -11.82 -8.03
CA GLY A 104 -5.12 -12.38 -6.69
C GLY A 104 -5.64 -13.82 -6.56
N THR A 105 -6.64 -14.02 -5.69
CA THR A 105 -7.21 -15.34 -5.41
C THR A 105 -8.30 -15.80 -6.39
N MET A 106 -8.63 -14.98 -7.39
CA MET A 106 -9.70 -15.26 -8.32
C MET A 106 -9.32 -16.37 -9.30
N LYS A 107 -10.22 -17.33 -9.49
CA LYS A 107 -10.02 -18.47 -10.39
C LYS A 107 -10.74 -18.23 -11.72
N GLY A 108 -10.12 -18.64 -12.83
CA GLY A 108 -10.66 -18.46 -14.17
C GLY A 108 -10.42 -17.05 -14.71
N TYR A 109 -11.00 -16.73 -15.88
CA TYR A 109 -10.94 -15.41 -16.52
C TYR A 109 -9.52 -14.85 -16.74
N GLY A 110 -8.52 -15.71 -16.89
CA GLY A 110 -7.11 -15.32 -17.00
C GLY A 110 -6.45 -14.89 -15.69
N CYS A 111 -7.15 -14.94 -14.55
CA CYS A 111 -6.61 -14.66 -13.23
C CYS A 111 -5.78 -15.84 -12.68
N PRO A 112 -4.79 -15.58 -11.81
CA PRO A 112 -3.82 -16.58 -11.36
C PRO A 112 -4.35 -17.61 -10.35
N GLY A 113 -5.47 -17.33 -9.67
CA GLY A 113 -6.05 -18.27 -8.70
C GLY A 113 -5.15 -18.56 -7.49
N LEU A 114 -4.38 -17.57 -7.03
CA LEU A 114 -3.42 -17.73 -5.94
C LEU A 114 -4.11 -18.10 -4.62
N SER A 115 -3.35 -18.69 -3.68
CA SER A 115 -3.79 -18.70 -2.28
C SER A 115 -3.86 -17.26 -1.75
N ILE A 116 -4.68 -17.03 -0.72
CA ILE A 116 -4.75 -15.70 -0.09
C ILE A 116 -3.40 -15.31 0.51
N ILE A 117 -2.64 -16.28 1.03
CA ILE A 117 -1.28 -16.08 1.53
C ILE A 117 -0.34 -15.71 0.39
N GLY A 118 -0.40 -16.40 -0.74
CA GLY A 118 0.41 -16.08 -1.92
C GLY A 118 0.14 -14.67 -2.43
N SER A 119 -1.13 -14.28 -2.53
CA SER A 119 -1.53 -12.91 -2.89
C SER A 119 -1.00 -11.89 -1.88
N ALA A 120 -1.13 -12.15 -0.58
CA ALA A 120 -0.68 -11.22 0.45
C ALA A 120 0.84 -11.09 0.52
N VAL A 121 1.58 -12.19 0.32
CA VAL A 121 3.05 -12.19 0.24
C VAL A 121 3.54 -11.45 -1.00
N ALA A 122 2.86 -11.59 -2.14
CA ALA A 122 3.15 -10.81 -3.33
C ALA A 122 2.98 -9.30 -3.06
N MET A 123 1.86 -8.88 -2.44
CA MET A 123 1.64 -7.47 -2.09
C MET A 123 2.72 -6.95 -1.15
N ALA A 124 3.13 -7.76 -0.17
CA ALA A 124 4.18 -7.39 0.77
C ALA A 124 5.56 -7.26 0.11
N GLU A 125 5.91 -8.10 -0.88
CA GLU A 125 7.17 -7.97 -1.61
C GLU A 125 7.17 -6.78 -2.60
N LEU A 126 6.02 -6.42 -3.19
CA LEU A 126 5.87 -5.17 -3.94
C LEU A 126 6.14 -3.96 -3.04
N ALA A 127 5.42 -3.90 -1.91
CA ALA A 127 5.46 -2.78 -0.97
C ALA A 127 6.82 -2.63 -0.27
N ARG A 128 7.60 -3.72 -0.19
CA ARG A 128 8.97 -3.70 0.33
C ARG A 128 9.87 -2.77 -0.46
N VAL A 129 9.69 -2.70 -1.78
CA VAL A 129 10.51 -1.88 -2.67
C VAL A 129 9.83 -0.53 -2.91
N ASP A 130 8.57 -0.54 -3.34
CA ASP A 130 7.83 0.68 -3.62
C ASP A 130 6.35 0.54 -3.24
N ALA A 131 5.93 1.37 -2.29
CA ALA A 131 4.55 1.46 -1.84
C ALA A 131 3.61 1.91 -2.97
N SER A 132 4.07 2.81 -3.87
CA SER A 132 3.25 3.34 -4.96
C SER A 132 2.87 2.23 -5.94
N CYS A 133 3.84 1.42 -6.38
CA CYS A 133 3.58 0.20 -7.17
C CYS A 133 2.67 -0.79 -6.42
N SER A 134 2.88 -0.99 -5.12
CA SER A 134 2.01 -1.88 -4.32
C SER A 134 0.55 -1.39 -4.30
N THR A 135 0.33 -0.10 -4.01
CA THR A 135 -1.00 0.52 -4.02
C THR A 135 -1.64 0.46 -5.40
N PHE A 136 -0.87 0.68 -6.48
CA PHE A 136 -1.36 0.53 -7.85
C PHE A 136 -1.93 -0.87 -8.11
N VAL A 137 -1.17 -1.92 -7.77
CA VAL A 137 -1.62 -3.31 -7.95
C VAL A 137 -2.77 -3.65 -7.00
N LEU A 138 -2.73 -3.15 -5.76
CA LEU A 138 -3.77 -3.40 -4.74
C LEU A 138 -5.12 -2.81 -5.17
N VAL A 139 -5.15 -1.55 -5.60
CA VAL A 139 -6.39 -0.90 -6.06
C VAL A 139 -6.93 -1.58 -7.31
N HIS A 140 -6.05 -1.87 -8.27
CA HIS A 140 -6.40 -2.57 -9.50
C HIS A 140 -7.01 -3.95 -9.20
N SER A 141 -6.33 -4.76 -8.38
CA SER A 141 -6.64 -6.18 -8.16
C SER A 141 -7.62 -6.40 -7.01
N SER A 142 -7.29 -5.92 -5.82
CA SER A 142 -8.00 -6.22 -4.56
C SER A 142 -9.19 -5.30 -4.30
N LEU A 143 -9.39 -4.25 -5.10
CA LEU A 143 -10.61 -3.45 -5.09
C LEU A 143 -11.39 -3.62 -6.39
N ALA A 144 -10.84 -3.18 -7.53
CA ALA A 144 -11.60 -3.12 -8.77
C ALA A 144 -11.90 -4.50 -9.37
N MET A 145 -10.87 -5.32 -9.64
CA MET A 145 -11.09 -6.68 -10.15
C MET A 145 -11.90 -7.52 -9.16
N LEU A 146 -11.59 -7.44 -7.86
CA LEU A 146 -12.33 -8.15 -6.83
C LEU A 146 -13.83 -7.77 -6.82
N THR A 147 -14.16 -6.49 -7.01
CA THR A 147 -15.55 -6.04 -7.14
C THR A 147 -16.24 -6.69 -8.34
N ILE A 148 -15.59 -6.73 -9.51
CA ILE A 148 -16.16 -7.41 -10.69
C ILE A 148 -16.32 -8.91 -10.43
N GLY A 149 -15.34 -9.55 -9.80
CA GLY A 149 -15.39 -10.99 -9.50
C GLY A 149 -16.49 -11.37 -8.51
N LEU A 150 -16.72 -10.55 -7.48
CA LEU A 150 -17.74 -10.81 -6.44
C LEU A 150 -19.14 -10.34 -6.84
N CYS A 151 -19.23 -9.24 -7.58
CA CYS A 151 -20.49 -8.53 -7.78
C CYS A 151 -20.93 -8.43 -9.24
N GLY A 152 -20.04 -8.71 -10.19
CA GLY A 152 -20.35 -8.65 -11.62
C GLY A 152 -21.14 -9.86 -12.12
N SER A 153 -21.84 -9.68 -13.23
CA SER A 153 -22.42 -10.78 -14.01
C SER A 153 -21.32 -11.59 -14.70
N ASP A 154 -21.64 -12.80 -15.15
CA ASP A 154 -20.65 -13.62 -15.87
C ASP A 154 -20.21 -12.97 -17.19
N VAL A 155 -21.11 -12.22 -17.84
CA VAL A 155 -20.78 -11.41 -19.02
C VAL A 155 -19.73 -10.34 -18.69
N GLN A 156 -19.88 -9.62 -17.57
CA GLN A 156 -18.91 -8.62 -17.14
C GLN A 156 -17.57 -9.25 -16.76
N LYS A 157 -17.59 -10.39 -16.08
CA LYS A 157 -16.38 -11.14 -15.72
C LYS A 157 -15.58 -11.54 -16.96
N GLU A 158 -16.22 -12.18 -17.93
CA GLU A 158 -15.59 -12.60 -19.19
C GLU A 158 -15.11 -11.40 -20.02
N LYS A 159 -15.86 -10.29 -20.03
CA LYS A 159 -15.51 -9.09 -20.78
C LYS A 159 -14.29 -8.36 -20.21
N TYR A 160 -14.23 -8.17 -18.89
CA TYR A 160 -13.27 -7.25 -18.28
C TYR A 160 -12.07 -7.95 -17.61
N LEU A 161 -12.29 -9.03 -16.87
CA LEU A 161 -11.24 -9.63 -16.03
C LEU A 161 -10.02 -10.14 -16.82
N PRO A 162 -10.14 -10.76 -18.02
CA PRO A 162 -8.97 -11.21 -18.75
C PRO A 162 -8.02 -10.07 -19.13
N SER A 163 -8.57 -8.93 -19.56
CA SER A 163 -7.79 -7.72 -19.90
C SER A 163 -7.13 -7.13 -18.67
N LEU A 164 -7.86 -7.05 -17.56
CA LEU A 164 -7.35 -6.53 -16.29
C LEU A 164 -6.23 -7.42 -15.72
N ALA A 165 -6.39 -8.74 -15.73
CA ALA A 165 -5.39 -9.68 -15.22
C ALA A 165 -4.02 -9.56 -15.94
N ARG A 166 -4.03 -9.16 -17.22
CA ARG A 166 -2.83 -8.91 -18.03
C ARG A 166 -2.33 -7.46 -17.97
N PHE A 167 -3.02 -6.57 -17.27
CA PHE A 167 -2.83 -5.11 -17.32
C PHE A 167 -2.91 -4.51 -18.74
N ASP A 168 -3.65 -5.15 -19.67
CA ASP A 168 -3.99 -4.51 -20.96
C ASP A 168 -4.89 -3.29 -20.73
N THR A 169 -5.67 -3.32 -19.64
CA THR A 169 -6.43 -2.20 -19.10
C THR A 169 -6.14 -2.03 -17.61
N VAL A 170 -6.32 -0.81 -17.09
CA VAL A 170 -6.16 -0.48 -15.68
C VAL A 170 -7.53 -0.10 -15.10
N ALA A 171 -7.82 -0.55 -13.88
CA ALA A 171 -9.04 -0.21 -13.18
C ALA A 171 -8.76 0.55 -11.88
N CYS A 172 -9.72 1.38 -11.48
CA CYS A 172 -9.73 2.12 -10.22
C CYS A 172 -11.00 1.81 -9.42
N TRP A 173 -11.05 2.28 -8.18
CA TRP A 173 -12.20 2.08 -7.30
C TRP A 173 -12.58 3.39 -6.61
N ALA A 174 -13.72 3.96 -7.01
CA ALA A 174 -14.19 5.25 -6.53
C ALA A 174 -15.28 5.07 -5.46
N LEU A 175 -14.97 5.51 -4.24
CA LEU A 175 -15.91 5.52 -3.11
C LEU A 175 -15.83 6.83 -2.35
N THR A 176 -14.62 7.26 -1.98
CA THR A 176 -14.41 8.49 -1.23
C THR A 176 -14.85 9.71 -2.03
N GLU A 177 -15.60 10.59 -1.37
CA GLU A 177 -16.08 11.87 -1.89
C GLU A 177 -15.47 13.02 -1.07
N PRO A 178 -15.48 14.27 -1.57
CA PRO A 178 -14.95 15.42 -0.83
C PRO A 178 -15.52 15.57 0.59
N ASP A 179 -16.82 15.31 0.76
CA ASP A 179 -17.52 15.41 2.05
C ASP A 179 -17.60 14.07 2.81
N TYR A 180 -17.25 12.94 2.16
CA TYR A 180 -17.44 11.59 2.70
C TYR A 180 -16.21 10.71 2.52
N GLY A 181 -15.38 10.65 3.56
CA GLY A 181 -14.28 9.69 3.70
C GLY A 181 -14.61 8.57 4.68
N SER A 182 -14.39 8.83 5.98
CA SER A 182 -14.64 7.85 7.05
C SER A 182 -16.10 7.45 7.19
N ASP A 183 -17.04 8.33 6.84
CA ASP A 183 -18.48 8.03 6.77
C ASP A 183 -18.92 7.66 5.34
N ALA A 184 -18.25 6.65 4.78
CA ALA A 184 -18.55 6.16 3.43
C ALA A 184 -19.93 5.49 3.30
N SER A 185 -20.71 5.38 4.38
CA SER A 185 -22.12 4.97 4.30
C SER A 185 -23.08 6.10 3.93
N SER A 186 -22.62 7.35 4.02
CA SER A 186 -23.44 8.56 3.86
C SER A 186 -23.16 9.32 2.55
N LEU A 187 -22.53 8.66 1.58
CA LEU A 187 -22.16 9.20 0.27
C LEU A 187 -23.30 10.01 -0.38
N SER A 188 -22.92 11.03 -1.16
CA SER A 188 -23.83 11.90 -1.90
C SER A 188 -24.04 11.49 -3.36
N THR A 189 -23.17 10.66 -3.94
CA THR A 189 -23.34 10.18 -5.32
C THR A 189 -24.64 9.39 -5.44
N THR A 190 -25.56 9.86 -6.29
CA THR A 190 -26.85 9.19 -6.54
C THR A 190 -26.90 8.55 -7.92
N ALA A 191 -27.55 7.38 -8.03
CA ALA A 191 -27.99 6.81 -9.29
C ALA A 191 -29.53 6.84 -9.34
N THR A 192 -30.11 7.78 -10.10
CA THR A 192 -31.57 7.86 -10.28
C THR A 192 -32.05 6.64 -11.08
N LYS A 193 -33.13 6.00 -10.63
CA LYS A 193 -33.63 4.77 -11.25
C LYS A 193 -33.99 5.01 -12.72
N VAL A 194 -33.21 4.38 -13.61
CA VAL A 194 -33.41 4.36 -15.05
C VAL A 194 -33.22 2.92 -15.56
N PHE A 195 -33.48 2.69 -16.84
CA PHE A 195 -33.06 1.45 -17.48
C PHE A 195 -31.54 1.40 -17.55
N VAL A 196 -30.95 0.30 -17.09
CA VAL A 196 -29.53 0.00 -17.19
C VAL A 196 -29.42 -1.37 -17.84
N PRO A 197 -28.71 -1.52 -18.98
CA PRO A 197 -28.45 -2.82 -19.58
C PRO A 197 -27.83 -3.78 -18.56
N GLU A 198 -28.16 -5.07 -18.63
CA GLU A 198 -27.64 -6.06 -17.68
C GLU A 198 -26.10 -6.18 -17.75
N GLU A 199 -25.49 -5.82 -18.89
CA GLU A 199 -24.05 -5.74 -19.07
C GLU A 199 -23.37 -4.58 -18.31
N ASP A 200 -24.12 -3.54 -17.93
CA ASP A 200 -23.62 -2.35 -17.22
C ASP A 200 -24.02 -2.34 -15.73
N ARG A 201 -24.95 -3.21 -15.33
CA ARG A 201 -25.40 -3.36 -13.95
C ARG A 201 -24.51 -4.36 -13.21
N LEU A 202 -24.10 -4.05 -11.97
CA LEU A 202 -23.48 -5.04 -11.07
C LEU A 202 -24.59 -5.79 -10.29
N PRO A 203 -24.99 -7.01 -10.69
CA PRO A 203 -26.13 -7.69 -10.07
C PRO A 203 -25.92 -8.03 -8.59
N GLY A 204 -24.67 -8.15 -8.13
CA GLY A 204 -24.32 -8.45 -6.74
C GLY A 204 -24.28 -7.24 -5.79
N VAL A 205 -24.65 -6.04 -6.27
CA VAL A 205 -24.69 -4.80 -5.46
C VAL A 205 -26.10 -4.23 -5.46
N ASN A 206 -26.67 -4.05 -4.27
CA ASN A 206 -27.99 -3.42 -4.09
C ASN A 206 -27.89 -2.06 -3.40
N SER A 207 -26.78 -1.77 -2.73
CA SER A 207 -26.50 -0.47 -2.12
C SER A 207 -25.00 -0.26 -1.95
N PHE A 208 -24.58 0.97 -1.67
CA PHE A 208 -23.19 1.26 -1.31
C PHE A 208 -22.71 0.51 -0.06
N GLN A 209 -23.62 0.02 0.80
CA GLN A 209 -23.22 -0.79 1.96
C GLN A 209 -22.62 -2.14 1.56
N ASP A 210 -22.94 -2.66 0.37
CA ASP A 210 -22.38 -3.92 -0.15
C ASP A 210 -20.87 -3.81 -0.42
N THR A 211 -20.33 -2.59 -0.57
CA THR A 211 -18.89 -2.35 -0.72
C THR A 211 -18.09 -2.81 0.50
N ASN A 212 -18.71 -2.90 1.67
CA ASN A 212 -18.06 -3.40 2.88
C ASN A 212 -17.55 -4.85 2.74
N LYS A 213 -18.19 -5.66 1.89
CA LYS A 213 -17.73 -7.03 1.58
C LYS A 213 -16.37 -7.00 0.89
N VAL A 214 -16.19 -6.08 -0.06
CA VAL A 214 -14.93 -5.88 -0.79
C VAL A 214 -13.86 -5.32 0.16
N LEU A 215 -14.20 -4.27 0.91
CA LEU A 215 -13.26 -3.63 1.86
C LEU A 215 -12.76 -4.59 2.93
N ALA A 216 -13.60 -5.49 3.45
CA ALA A 216 -13.19 -6.48 4.43
C ALA A 216 -12.07 -7.41 3.90
N VAL A 217 -12.13 -7.79 2.63
CA VAL A 217 -11.10 -8.62 1.98
C VAL A 217 -9.87 -7.78 1.62
N SER A 218 -10.06 -6.58 1.07
CA SER A 218 -8.96 -5.66 0.73
C SER A 218 -8.09 -5.34 1.95
N ARG A 219 -8.69 -5.09 3.13
CA ARG A 219 -7.97 -4.82 4.38
C ARG A 219 -7.01 -5.93 4.80
N VAL A 220 -7.29 -7.20 4.46
CA VAL A 220 -6.34 -8.31 4.68
C VAL A 220 -5.08 -8.10 3.86
N MET A 221 -5.21 -7.70 2.58
CA MET A 221 -4.08 -7.43 1.70
C MET A 221 -3.28 -6.22 2.17
N VAL A 222 -3.96 -5.13 2.56
CA VAL A 222 -3.32 -3.91 3.08
C VAL A 222 -2.52 -4.21 4.35
N ALA A 223 -3.09 -5.00 5.27
CA ALA A 223 -2.43 -5.35 6.52
C ALA A 223 -1.11 -6.10 6.32
N LEU A 224 -0.94 -6.88 5.23
CA LEU A 224 0.35 -7.51 4.92
C LEU A 224 1.28 -6.61 4.13
N ALA A 225 0.75 -5.75 3.26
CA ALA A 225 1.54 -4.76 2.53
C ALA A 225 2.34 -3.85 3.49
N THR A 226 1.74 -3.43 4.61
CA THR A 226 2.41 -2.59 5.63
C THR A 226 3.67 -3.22 6.25
N ASN A 227 3.81 -4.55 6.19
CA ASN A 227 4.79 -5.29 7.01
C ASN A 227 6.24 -5.20 6.52
N ARG A 228 6.48 -4.78 5.26
CA ARG A 228 7.79 -4.97 4.62
C ARG A 228 8.48 -3.70 4.10
N HIS A 229 7.89 -2.52 4.19
CA HIS A 229 8.39 -1.26 3.61
C HIS A 229 9.83 -0.83 4.01
N ILE A 230 10.50 -1.50 4.95
CA ILE A 230 11.67 -0.95 5.69
C ILE A 230 12.84 -1.95 5.79
N ASN A 231 12.67 -3.15 5.23
CA ASN A 231 13.38 -4.33 5.72
C ASN A 231 14.89 -4.40 5.46
N GLY A 232 15.40 -3.76 4.41
CA GLY A 232 16.82 -3.90 4.06
C GLY A 232 17.67 -2.66 4.35
N CYS A 233 17.20 -1.45 4.05
CA CYS A 233 18.03 -0.23 4.14
C CYS A 233 18.40 0.11 5.60
N VAL A 234 17.49 -0.12 6.55
CA VAL A 234 17.70 0.27 7.95
C VAL A 234 18.72 -0.63 8.66
N ARG A 235 18.92 -1.87 8.22
CA ARG A 235 19.97 -2.73 8.80
C ARG A 235 21.30 -2.57 8.08
N HIS A 236 21.30 -2.38 6.76
CA HIS A 236 22.52 -2.35 5.97
C HIS A 236 23.30 -1.03 6.16
N VAL A 237 22.63 0.12 6.08
CA VAL A 237 23.29 1.43 6.17
C VAL A 237 24.02 1.61 7.51
N PRO A 238 23.47 1.23 8.68
CA PRO A 238 24.22 1.31 9.94
C PRO A 238 25.40 0.35 10.06
N GLN A 239 25.46 -0.73 9.26
CA GLN A 239 26.61 -1.63 9.21
C GLN A 239 27.74 -1.05 8.35
N GLU A 240 27.41 -0.39 7.25
CA GLU A 240 28.38 0.25 6.35
C GLU A 240 28.91 1.58 6.92
N ARG A 241 28.01 2.41 7.47
CA ARG A 241 28.33 3.75 7.96
C ARG A 241 29.10 3.70 9.28
N LYS A 242 30.25 4.38 9.32
CA LYS A 242 31.11 4.49 10.51
C LYS A 242 31.07 5.89 11.11
N GLN A 243 30.95 5.98 12.43
CA GLN A 243 31.13 7.19 13.22
C GLN A 243 31.88 6.85 14.51
N PHE A 244 32.66 7.81 15.03
CA PHE A 244 33.50 7.59 16.21
C PHE A 244 34.39 6.33 16.10
N GLY A 245 34.88 6.03 14.89
CA GLY A 245 35.75 4.88 14.62
C GLY A 245 35.06 3.51 14.59
N ALA A 246 33.73 3.42 14.77
CA ALA A 246 32.99 2.16 14.76
C ALA A 246 31.77 2.22 13.82
N PRO A 247 31.27 1.07 13.32
CA PRO A 247 29.98 1.00 12.63
C PRO A 247 28.85 1.55 13.52
N LEU A 248 27.87 2.23 12.93
CA LEU A 248 26.71 2.71 13.69
C LEU A 248 25.95 1.56 14.38
N ALA A 249 25.95 0.36 13.81
CA ALA A 249 25.37 -0.84 14.43
C ALA A 249 26.08 -1.30 15.72
N ALA A 250 27.25 -0.75 16.07
CA ALA A 250 27.99 -1.10 17.29
C ALA A 250 27.48 -0.36 18.54
N PHE A 251 26.72 0.73 18.38
CA PHE A 251 26.25 1.55 19.50
C PHE A 251 24.94 0.99 20.08
N GLN A 252 24.86 0.90 21.41
CA GLN A 252 23.71 0.33 22.13
C GLN A 252 22.36 0.95 21.71
N ILE A 253 22.31 2.28 21.60
CA ILE A 253 21.09 3.01 21.21
C ILE A 253 20.63 2.66 19.79
N ASN A 254 21.56 2.35 18.88
CA ASN A 254 21.23 1.95 17.52
C ASN A 254 20.79 0.48 17.49
N GLN A 255 21.41 -0.39 18.29
CA GLN A 255 20.98 -1.77 18.43
C GLN A 255 19.57 -1.87 19.02
N GLU A 256 19.24 -1.09 20.06
CA GLU A 256 17.89 -1.05 20.63
C GLU A 256 16.83 -0.78 19.57
N LYS A 257 17.03 0.26 18.76
CA LYS A 257 16.09 0.63 17.69
C LYS A 257 15.99 -0.48 16.64
N LEU A 258 17.12 -1.06 16.23
CA LEU A 258 17.15 -2.16 15.27
C LEU A 258 16.36 -3.38 15.77
N VAL A 259 16.51 -3.77 17.05
CA VAL A 259 15.78 -4.92 17.61
C VAL A 259 14.30 -4.62 17.83
N ARG A 260 13.94 -3.38 18.20
CA ARG A 260 12.54 -2.96 18.32
C ARG A 260 11.83 -2.97 16.96
N MET A 261 12.49 -2.43 15.93
CA MET A 261 12.01 -2.53 14.55
C MET A 261 11.85 -3.99 14.12
N LEU A 262 12.86 -4.83 14.40
CA LEU A 262 12.81 -6.25 14.04
C LEU A 262 11.65 -6.98 14.71
N GLY A 263 11.42 -6.73 16.00
CA GLY A 263 10.29 -7.29 16.75
C GLY A 263 8.95 -6.85 16.19
N ASN A 264 8.79 -5.56 15.87
CA ASN A 264 7.59 -5.05 15.20
C ASN A 264 7.35 -5.78 13.87
N ILE A 265 8.39 -5.94 13.04
CA ILE A 265 8.28 -6.65 11.76
C ILE A 265 7.84 -8.11 11.95
N GLN A 266 8.43 -8.84 12.90
CA GLN A 266 8.06 -10.24 13.13
C GLN A 266 6.59 -10.35 13.56
N ALA A 267 6.17 -9.50 14.49
CA ALA A 267 4.80 -9.50 15.00
C ALA A 267 3.79 -9.14 13.90
N MET A 268 4.07 -8.11 13.11
CA MET A 268 3.24 -7.69 11.97
C MET A 268 3.06 -8.82 10.93
N LEU A 269 4.14 -9.53 10.61
CA LEU A 269 4.11 -10.69 9.69
C LEU A 269 3.20 -11.81 10.23
N LEU A 270 3.32 -12.16 11.51
CA LEU A 270 2.52 -13.21 12.12
C LEU A 270 1.04 -12.83 12.26
N VAL A 271 0.73 -11.57 12.61
CA VAL A 271 -0.65 -11.04 12.61
C VAL A 271 -1.26 -11.14 11.21
N GLY A 272 -0.53 -10.70 10.19
CA GLY A 272 -0.97 -10.80 8.80
C GLY A 272 -1.19 -12.25 8.34
N TRP A 273 -0.24 -13.13 8.61
CA TRP A 273 -0.39 -14.57 8.30
C TRP A 273 -1.60 -15.17 9.01
N ARG A 274 -1.84 -14.83 10.28
CA ARG A 274 -3.01 -15.33 11.01
C ARG A 274 -4.31 -14.84 10.40
N LEU A 275 -4.38 -13.59 9.94
CA LEU A 275 -5.56 -13.09 9.21
C LEU A 275 -5.81 -13.88 7.93
N CYS A 276 -4.77 -14.20 7.17
CA CYS A 276 -4.90 -15.05 5.99
C CYS A 276 -5.47 -16.42 6.35
N LYS A 277 -5.00 -17.06 7.43
CA LYS A 277 -5.54 -18.35 7.91
C LYS A 277 -6.99 -18.27 8.40
N LEU A 278 -7.38 -17.15 9.03
CA LEU A 278 -8.77 -16.91 9.40
C LEU A 278 -9.65 -16.76 8.17
N TYR A 279 -9.16 -16.10 7.12
CA TYR A 279 -9.86 -15.96 5.85
C TYR A 279 -10.03 -17.31 5.14
N GLU A 280 -8.95 -18.10 4.99
CA GLU A 280 -8.99 -19.43 4.37
C GLU A 280 -9.97 -20.38 5.07
N SER A 281 -10.07 -20.29 6.40
CA SER A 281 -10.99 -21.13 7.18
C SER A 281 -12.43 -20.60 7.25
N GLY A 282 -12.73 -19.46 6.62
CA GLY A 282 -14.06 -18.83 6.65
C GLY A 282 -14.46 -18.26 8.01
N LYS A 283 -13.50 -18.10 8.94
CA LYS A 283 -13.73 -17.63 10.33
C LYS A 283 -13.36 -16.17 10.54
N MET A 284 -12.92 -15.47 9.49
CA MET A 284 -12.56 -14.07 9.59
C MET A 284 -13.82 -13.20 9.72
N THR A 285 -13.78 -12.27 10.65
CA THR A 285 -14.82 -11.25 10.84
C THR A 285 -14.30 -9.91 10.31
N PRO A 286 -15.17 -8.94 10.03
CA PRO A 286 -14.73 -7.58 9.72
C PRO A 286 -13.89 -6.95 10.83
N GLY A 287 -14.16 -7.26 12.10
CA GLY A 287 -13.37 -6.81 13.25
C GLY A 287 -11.96 -7.40 13.28
N HIS A 288 -11.78 -8.67 12.88
CA HIS A 288 -10.45 -9.26 12.71
C HIS A 288 -9.62 -8.50 11.66
N ALA A 289 -10.16 -8.30 10.45
CA ALA A 289 -9.47 -7.60 9.37
C ALA A 289 -9.15 -6.14 9.75
N SER A 290 -10.10 -5.46 10.41
CA SER A 290 -9.94 -4.07 10.85
C SER A 290 -8.86 -3.93 11.92
N LEU A 291 -8.83 -4.82 12.90
CA LEU A 291 -7.79 -4.84 13.94
C LEU A 291 -6.40 -5.03 13.32
N GLY A 292 -6.25 -5.99 12.40
CA GLY A 292 -4.95 -6.23 11.78
C GLY A 292 -4.47 -5.05 10.95
N LYS A 293 -5.34 -4.39 10.17
CA LYS A 293 -4.99 -3.17 9.43
C LYS A 293 -4.56 -2.06 10.39
N ALA A 294 -5.37 -1.76 11.41
CA ALA A 294 -5.08 -0.69 12.36
C ALA A 294 -3.78 -0.94 13.13
N TRP A 295 -3.60 -2.16 13.66
CA TRP A 295 -2.44 -2.50 14.47
C TRP A 295 -1.15 -2.58 13.62
N ASN A 296 -1.18 -3.24 12.46
CA ASN A 296 0.00 -3.33 11.60
C ASN A 296 0.42 -1.95 11.06
N SER A 297 -0.52 -1.12 10.61
CA SER A 297 -0.17 0.23 10.14
C SER A 297 0.37 1.13 11.27
N SER A 298 -0.16 1.00 12.49
CA SER A 298 0.37 1.70 13.67
C SER A 298 1.81 1.27 14.01
N LYS A 299 2.08 -0.04 14.03
CA LYS A 299 3.43 -0.56 14.28
C LYS A 299 4.39 -0.26 13.14
N ALA A 300 3.92 -0.27 11.90
CA ALA A 300 4.72 0.16 10.76
C ALA A 300 5.12 1.63 10.91
N ARG A 301 4.22 2.51 11.40
CA ARG A 301 4.47 3.96 11.58
C ARG A 301 5.57 4.23 12.60
N GLU A 302 5.52 3.50 13.72
CA GLU A 302 6.61 3.51 14.69
C GLU A 302 7.92 3.00 14.06
N THR A 303 7.86 1.92 13.29
CA THR A 303 9.03 1.27 12.68
C THR A 303 9.71 2.16 11.64
N VAL A 304 8.96 2.85 10.76
CA VAL A 304 9.55 3.80 9.78
C VAL A 304 10.18 4.99 10.50
N SER A 305 9.56 5.46 11.59
CA SER A 305 10.09 6.59 12.37
C SER A 305 11.45 6.27 12.96
N LEU A 306 11.59 5.08 13.56
CA LEU A 306 12.86 4.58 14.09
C LEU A 306 13.91 4.39 13.00
N GLY A 307 13.51 3.89 11.83
CA GLY A 307 14.40 3.79 10.68
C GLY A 307 14.89 5.15 10.21
N ARG A 308 13.99 6.12 10.09
CA ARG A 308 14.30 7.45 9.58
C ARG A 308 15.34 8.17 10.46
N GLU A 309 15.20 8.08 11.77
CA GLU A 309 16.18 8.66 12.70
C GLU A 309 17.52 7.88 12.74
N LEU A 310 17.52 6.57 12.52
CA LEU A 310 18.76 5.76 12.46
C LEU A 310 19.67 6.18 11.30
N LEU A 311 19.10 6.65 10.19
CA LEU A 311 19.86 7.12 9.02
C LEU A 311 20.27 8.60 9.12
N GLY A 312 19.84 9.31 10.16
CA GLY A 312 20.17 10.72 10.37
C GLY A 312 19.81 11.59 9.17
N GLY A 313 20.79 12.35 8.65
CA GLY A 313 20.60 13.23 7.49
C GLY A 313 20.25 12.49 6.20
N ASN A 314 20.76 11.28 5.99
CA ASN A 314 20.38 10.49 4.81
C ASN A 314 18.97 9.90 4.94
N GLY A 315 18.42 9.87 6.15
CA GLY A 315 17.07 9.39 6.43
C GLY A 315 15.95 10.30 5.91
N ILE A 316 16.28 11.46 5.34
CA ILE A 316 15.32 12.35 4.67
C ILE A 316 15.42 12.33 3.14
N LEU A 317 16.31 11.50 2.58
CA LEU A 317 16.50 11.37 1.14
C LEU A 317 15.77 10.13 0.59
N ALA A 318 15.07 10.29 -0.52
CA ALA A 318 14.41 9.18 -1.21
C ALA A 318 15.41 8.09 -1.66
N ASP A 319 16.66 8.48 -1.94
CA ASP A 319 17.75 7.61 -2.36
C ASP A 319 18.07 6.46 -1.41
N PHE A 320 17.74 6.60 -0.12
CA PHE A 320 18.01 5.59 0.91
C PHE A 320 16.74 4.84 1.35
N LEU A 321 15.67 4.87 0.55
CA LEU A 321 14.34 4.25 0.76
C LEU A 321 13.55 4.76 1.96
N VAL A 322 14.19 4.95 3.11
CA VAL A 322 13.51 5.14 4.40
C VAL A 322 12.70 6.43 4.43
N ALA A 323 13.17 7.51 3.82
CA ALA A 323 12.40 8.75 3.72
C ALA A 323 11.11 8.55 2.93
N LYS A 324 11.25 7.93 1.75
CA LYS A 324 10.13 7.56 0.89
C LYS A 324 9.15 6.63 1.62
N ALA A 325 9.63 5.56 2.24
CA ALA A 325 8.81 4.62 3.01
C ALA A 325 8.12 5.28 4.21
N PHE A 326 8.79 6.22 4.88
CA PHE A 326 8.20 7.01 5.97
C PHE A 326 7.02 7.85 5.47
N CYS A 327 7.20 8.56 4.35
CA CYS A 327 6.15 9.37 3.74
C CYS A 327 5.00 8.51 3.20
N ASP A 328 5.31 7.43 2.49
CA ASP A 328 4.32 6.55 1.85
C ASP A 328 3.44 5.83 2.86
N LEU A 329 3.91 5.64 4.10
CA LEU A 329 3.12 4.97 5.12
C LEU A 329 1.99 5.83 5.68
N GLU A 330 2.10 7.15 5.64
CA GLU A 330 1.06 8.06 6.13
C GLU A 330 -0.28 7.95 5.36
N PRO A 331 -0.32 7.92 4.01
CA PRO A 331 -1.56 7.63 3.30
C PRO A 331 -2.04 6.19 3.54
N ILE A 332 -1.14 5.20 3.68
CA ILE A 332 -1.52 3.81 3.98
C ILE A 332 -2.20 3.69 5.36
N TYR A 333 -1.69 4.44 6.34
CA TYR A 333 -2.28 4.54 7.67
C TYR A 333 -3.70 5.12 7.62
N SER A 334 -3.96 6.00 6.64
CA SER A 334 -5.21 6.75 6.50
C SER A 334 -6.27 6.05 5.63
N TYR A 335 -5.91 5.56 4.44
CA TYR A 335 -6.84 4.95 3.51
C TYR A 335 -7.35 3.59 4.01
N GLU A 336 -8.32 2.97 3.30
CA GLU A 336 -8.89 1.67 3.69
C GLU A 336 -9.49 1.68 5.12
N GLY A 337 -10.01 2.86 5.48
CA GLY A 337 -10.45 3.24 6.82
C GLY A 337 -9.27 3.71 7.68
N THR A 338 -9.42 4.84 8.37
CA THR A 338 -8.37 5.33 9.28
C THR A 338 -8.10 4.34 10.42
N TYR A 339 -7.04 4.56 11.18
CA TYR A 339 -6.77 3.80 12.40
C TYR A 339 -7.96 3.83 13.37
N GLU A 340 -8.55 5.00 13.58
CA GLU A 340 -9.69 5.19 14.49
C GLU A 340 -10.91 4.43 14.00
N ILE A 341 -11.25 4.54 12.71
CA ILE A 341 -12.40 3.84 12.13
C ILE A 341 -12.24 2.33 12.26
N ASN A 342 -11.08 1.78 11.90
CA ASN A 342 -10.84 0.35 12.03
C ASN A 342 -10.86 -0.11 13.50
N SER A 343 -10.30 0.69 14.41
CA SER A 343 -10.35 0.42 15.86
C SER A 343 -11.78 0.41 16.39
N MET A 344 -12.64 1.34 15.93
CA MET A 344 -14.05 1.39 16.31
C MET A 344 -14.87 0.26 15.68
N VAL A 345 -14.51 -0.24 14.49
CA VAL A 345 -15.12 -1.44 13.92
C VAL A 345 -14.87 -2.65 14.81
N THR A 346 -13.62 -2.86 15.23
CA THR A 346 -13.27 -3.92 16.18
C THR A 346 -13.93 -3.69 17.55
N GLY A 347 -13.91 -2.46 18.05
CA GLY A 347 -14.54 -2.09 19.32
C GLY A 347 -16.03 -2.41 19.37
N ARG A 348 -16.77 -2.11 18.30
CA ARG A 348 -18.19 -2.49 18.18
C ARG A 348 -18.38 -4.01 18.21
N GLU A 349 -17.52 -4.76 17.53
CA GLU A 349 -17.63 -6.22 17.47
C GLU A 349 -17.40 -6.87 18.84
N ILE A 350 -16.41 -6.41 19.61
CA ILE A 350 -16.06 -7.02 20.90
C ILE A 350 -16.93 -6.54 22.07
N THR A 351 -17.58 -5.38 21.95
CA THR A 351 -18.41 -4.81 23.03
C THR A 351 -19.90 -4.86 22.76
N GLY A 352 -20.32 -4.99 21.50
CA GLY A 352 -21.72 -4.85 21.08
C GLY A 352 -22.20 -3.38 20.94
N PHE A 353 -21.38 -2.39 21.31
CA PHE A 353 -21.76 -0.97 21.28
C PHE A 353 -21.07 -0.20 20.15
N ALA A 354 -21.85 0.46 19.29
CA ALA A 354 -21.31 1.30 18.23
C ALA A 354 -20.89 2.68 18.79
N SER A 355 -19.68 3.15 18.47
CA SER A 355 -19.11 4.41 18.99
C SER A 355 -18.54 5.33 17.89
N PHE A 356 -19.19 5.37 16.73
CA PHE A 356 -18.76 6.20 15.58
C PHE A 356 -19.34 7.61 15.58
N LYS A 357 -20.59 7.74 16.05
CA LYS A 357 -21.33 9.00 16.01
C LYS A 357 -20.98 9.84 17.25
N PRO A 358 -20.92 11.17 17.11
CA PRO A 358 -20.79 12.04 18.27
C PRO A 358 -21.99 11.86 19.20
N ALA A 359 -21.81 12.25 20.47
CA ALA A 359 -22.95 12.42 21.36
C ALA A 359 -23.95 13.38 20.69
N LEU A 360 -25.23 13.00 20.67
CA LEU A 360 -26.27 13.91 20.23
C LEU A 360 -26.20 15.15 21.14
N LEU A 361 -26.06 16.34 20.55
CA LEU A 361 -26.23 17.60 21.25
C LEU A 361 -27.72 17.78 21.61
N GLY A 362 -28.21 16.92 22.50
CA GLY A 362 -29.47 17.12 23.21
C GLY A 362 -29.25 18.23 24.24
N LYS A 363 -30.15 19.22 24.24
CA LYS A 363 -30.17 20.41 25.11
C LYS A 363 -29.39 20.21 26.41
N VAL A 364 -28.35 21.02 26.57
CA VAL A 364 -27.62 21.34 27.81
C VAL A 364 -28.32 20.75 29.03
N SER A 365 -27.79 19.64 29.54
CA SER A 365 -28.11 19.19 30.90
C SER A 365 -27.67 20.33 31.83
N ARG A 366 -28.64 21.08 32.36
CA ARG A 366 -28.45 21.94 33.52
C ARG A 366 -28.30 21.03 34.73
N LEU A 367 -27.09 20.58 34.97
CA LEU A 367 -26.61 20.25 36.31
C LEU A 367 -25.40 21.14 36.59
#